data_AF-A0A7J2S4K3-F1
#
_entry.id   AF-A0A7J2S4K3-F1
#
_cell.length_a   1.000
_cell.length_b   1.000
_cell.length_c   1.000
_cell.angle_alpha   90.00
_cell.angle_beta   90.00
_cell.angle_gamma   90.00
#
_symmetry.space_group_name_H-M   'P 1'
#
loop_
_entity.id
_entity.type
_entity.pdbx_description
1 polymer ?
#
loop_
_entity_poly.entity_id
_entity_poly.type
_entity_poly.pdbx_seq_one_letter_code
_entity_poly.pdbx_strand_id
1 'polypeptide(L)'
;MFKDAWHRFWHTKEGHIPVIRDVVIAFLILLTIMVALWGYTGQPFPQAPLVVIESGSMMHKDAPFGKIGTIDPGDLVLVVAVHSKADIVTYKEAKNGEKTCFTYGNYGDVLIYRPDTNGDGSISDYIDKDRTPIIHRAMCWIEYNKDTK
;
A
#
# COMPACT_ATOMS: atom_id res chain seq x y z
N MET A 1 35.48 -13.96 25.06
CA MET A 1 35.59 -13.24 23.77
C MET A 1 34.28 -12.60 23.31
N PHE A 2 33.19 -13.35 23.05
CA PHE A 2 31.92 -12.75 22.59
C PHE A 2 31.23 -11.87 23.67
N LYS A 3 31.24 -12.32 24.94
CA LYS A 3 30.72 -11.55 26.08
C LYS A 3 31.48 -10.23 26.31
N ASP A 4 32.80 -10.26 26.12
CA ASP A 4 33.66 -9.09 26.34
C ASP A 4 33.49 -8.06 25.23
N ALA A 5 33.33 -8.51 23.98
CA ALA A 5 33.00 -7.66 22.84
C ALA A 5 31.59 -7.05 22.99
N TRP A 6 30.61 -7.82 23.45
CA TRP A 6 29.26 -7.36 23.74
C TRP A 6 29.25 -6.30 24.85
N HIS A 7 29.92 -6.56 25.97
CA HIS A 7 30.02 -5.60 27.07
C HIS A 7 30.74 -4.32 26.65
N ARG A 8 31.84 -4.41 25.89
CA ARG A 8 32.54 -3.23 25.36
C ARG A 8 31.66 -2.43 24.39
N PHE A 9 30.91 -3.10 23.52
CA PHE A 9 30.01 -2.44 22.57
C PHE A 9 28.91 -1.61 23.27
N TRP A 10 28.34 -2.10 24.38
CA TRP A 10 27.30 -1.38 25.13
C TRP A 10 27.86 -0.30 26.06
N HIS A 11 29.06 -0.48 26.62
CA HIS A 11 29.58 0.41 27.67
C HIS A 11 30.68 1.40 27.25
N THR A 12 31.23 1.28 26.04
CA THR A 12 32.27 2.22 25.58
C THR A 12 31.65 3.57 25.17
N LYS A 13 32.14 4.67 25.77
CA LYS A 13 31.68 6.04 25.50
C LYS A 13 32.65 6.87 24.64
N GLU A 14 33.83 6.34 24.35
CA GLU A 14 34.92 7.06 23.68
C GLU A 14 35.32 6.40 22.36
N GLY A 15 35.68 7.19 21.35
CA GLY A 15 36.11 6.72 20.03
C GLY A 15 34.98 6.48 19.02
N HIS A 16 35.23 5.65 18.00
CA HIS A 16 34.33 5.40 16.86
C HIS A 16 33.25 4.32 17.13
N ILE A 17 33.41 3.52 18.19
CA ILE A 17 32.49 2.45 18.60
C ILE A 17 31.05 2.94 18.84
N PRO A 18 30.78 4.05 19.56
CA PRO A 18 29.42 4.55 19.73
C PRO A 18 28.75 4.93 18.40
N VAL A 19 29.48 5.54 17.46
CA VAL A 19 28.94 5.90 16.15
C VAL A 19 28.54 4.65 15.36
N ILE A 20 29.39 3.62 15.34
CA ILE A 20 29.07 2.34 14.68
C ILE A 20 27.84 1.71 15.32
N ARG A 21 27.75 1.72 16.66
CA ARG A 21 26.57 1.21 17.38
C ARG A 21 25.31 1.96 16.97
N ASP A 22 25.35 3.28 16.96
CA ASP A 22 24.19 4.11 16.66
C ASP A 22 23.73 3.89 15.21
N VAL A 23 24.67 3.75 14.26
CA VAL A 23 24.37 3.38 12.86
C VAL A 23 23.71 2.01 12.77
N VAL A 24 24.25 1.00 13.48
CA VAL A 24 23.67 -0.35 13.50
C VAL A 24 22.28 -0.34 14.11
N ILE A 25 22.07 0.37 15.23
CA ILE A 25 20.76 0.49 15.87
C ILE A 25 19.77 1.19 14.94
N ALA A 26 20.15 2.31 14.33
CA ALA A 26 19.30 3.03 13.37
C ALA A 26 18.90 2.14 12.19
N PHE A 27 19.86 1.37 11.65
CA PHE A 27 19.59 0.41 10.58
C PHE A 27 18.63 -0.69 11.03
N LEU A 28 18.81 -1.25 12.22
CA LEU A 28 17.93 -2.29 12.77
C LEU A 28 16.50 -1.77 12.99
N ILE A 29 16.35 -0.52 13.47
CA ILE A 29 15.05 0.12 13.61
C ILE A 29 14.36 0.24 12.25
N LEU A 30 15.08 0.75 11.23
CA LEU A 30 14.54 0.90 9.88
C LEU A 30 14.14 -0.45 9.26
N LEU A 31 14.99 -1.47 9.42
CA LEU A 31 14.70 -2.83 8.94
C LEU A 31 13.47 -3.40 9.64
N THR A 32 13.34 -3.20 10.95
CA THR A 32 12.16 -3.66 11.72
C THR A 32 10.88 -3.00 11.20
N ILE A 33 10.90 -1.69 10.95
CA ILE A 33 9.75 -0.97 10.39
C ILE A 33 9.42 -1.51 8.98
N MET A 34 10.41 -1.70 8.11
CA MET A 34 10.19 -2.23 6.76
C MET A 34 9.57 -3.64 6.80
N VAL A 35 10.11 -4.53 7.63
CA VAL A 35 9.57 -5.90 7.79
C VAL A 35 8.14 -5.87 8.33
N ALA A 36 7.85 -5.00 9.31
CA ALA A 36 6.50 -4.84 9.83
C ALA A 36 5.52 -4.34 8.75
N LEU A 37 5.92 -3.36 7.93
CA LEU A 37 5.10 -2.85 6.83
C LEU A 37 4.85 -3.89 5.76
N TRP A 38 5.86 -4.63 5.31
CA TRP A 38 5.68 -5.72 4.35
C TRP A 38 4.81 -6.85 4.92
N GLY A 39 5.02 -7.22 6.19
CA GLY A 39 4.21 -8.23 6.86
C GLY A 39 2.74 -7.82 6.98
N TYR A 40 2.47 -6.55 7.25
CA TYR A 40 1.10 -6.03 7.33
C TYR A 40 0.42 -5.92 5.97
N THR A 41 1.14 -5.42 4.96
CA THR A 41 0.57 -5.18 3.64
C THR A 41 0.52 -6.41 2.75
N GLY A 42 1.30 -7.45 3.04
CA GLY A 42 1.38 -8.65 2.19
C GLY A 42 2.01 -8.40 0.83
N GLN A 43 2.61 -7.22 0.61
CA GLN A 43 3.25 -6.90 -0.66
C GLN A 43 4.55 -7.67 -0.87
N PRO A 44 4.84 -8.13 -2.10
CA PRO A 44 6.08 -8.84 -2.40
C PRO A 44 7.27 -7.86 -2.41
N PHE A 45 8.36 -8.23 -1.76
CA PHE A 45 9.64 -7.53 -1.89
C PHE A 45 10.13 -7.56 -3.36
N PRO A 46 10.62 -6.46 -3.96
CA PRO A 46 10.99 -5.16 -3.38
C PRO A 46 9.94 -4.05 -3.56
N GLN A 47 8.65 -4.37 -3.73
CA GLN A 47 7.63 -3.35 -3.92
C GLN A 47 7.42 -2.56 -2.62
N ALA A 48 7.43 -1.23 -2.74
CA ALA A 48 7.24 -0.36 -1.60
C ALA A 48 5.74 -0.32 -1.23
N PRO A 49 5.37 -0.66 0.02
CA PRO A 49 3.98 -0.68 0.47
C PRO A 49 3.38 0.70 0.67
N LEU A 50 4.16 1.74 0.46
CA LEU A 50 3.81 3.13 0.71
C LEU A 50 3.89 3.90 -0.60
N VAL A 51 2.78 4.52 -0.99
CA VAL A 51 2.65 5.29 -2.22
C VAL A 51 2.13 6.69 -1.93
N VAL A 52 2.53 7.65 -2.77
CA VAL A 52 2.05 9.03 -2.73
C VAL A 52 0.95 9.19 -3.76
N ILE A 53 -0.13 9.87 -3.37
CA ILE A 53 -1.22 10.19 -4.28
C ILE A 53 -0.92 11.51 -4.98
N GLU A 54 -0.81 11.48 -6.31
CA GLU A 54 -0.47 12.66 -7.10
C GLU A 54 -1.70 13.33 -7.74
N SER A 55 -2.80 12.61 -7.88
CA SER A 55 -3.97 13.06 -8.63
C SER A 55 -5.15 13.42 -7.74
N GLY A 56 -5.81 14.53 -8.09
CA GLY A 56 -7.04 14.98 -7.46
C GLY A 56 -8.30 14.20 -7.85
N SER A 57 -8.17 13.06 -8.55
CA SER A 57 -9.33 12.26 -9.00
C SER A 57 -10.21 11.76 -7.84
N MET A 58 -9.62 11.57 -6.66
CA MET A 58 -10.31 11.17 -5.43
C MET A 58 -10.71 12.35 -4.53
N MET A 59 -10.44 13.60 -4.95
CA MET A 59 -10.80 14.79 -4.18
C MET A 59 -12.31 15.03 -4.21
N HIS A 60 -12.83 15.46 -3.07
CA HIS A 60 -14.21 15.89 -2.96
C HIS A 60 -14.30 17.39 -3.24
N LYS A 61 -15.30 17.82 -4.03
CA LYS A 61 -15.46 19.22 -4.49
C LYS A 61 -15.57 20.26 -3.37
N ASP A 62 -16.00 19.83 -2.18
CA ASP A 62 -16.44 20.73 -1.10
C ASP A 62 -15.60 20.61 0.19
N ALA A 63 -14.45 19.93 0.16
CA ALA A 63 -13.60 19.77 1.35
C ALA A 63 -12.39 20.73 1.30
N PRO A 64 -12.10 21.51 2.35
CA PRO A 64 -10.75 22.04 2.53
C PRO A 64 -9.80 20.85 2.62
N PHE A 65 -8.67 20.91 1.93
CA PHE A 65 -7.63 19.87 1.93
C PHE A 65 -7.42 19.25 3.32
N GLY A 66 -7.38 17.91 3.42
CA GLY A 66 -7.02 17.22 4.65
C GLY A 66 -8.18 16.84 5.57
N LYS A 67 -9.21 16.15 5.03
CA LYS A 67 -10.26 15.55 5.88
C LYS A 67 -9.85 14.14 6.30
N ILE A 68 -10.03 13.83 7.59
CA ILE A 68 -9.81 12.48 8.11
C ILE A 68 -10.73 11.50 7.38
N GLY A 69 -10.13 10.45 6.81
CA GLY A 69 -10.85 9.45 6.05
C GLY A 69 -11.26 9.92 4.66
N THR A 70 -10.50 10.81 4.02
CA THR A 70 -10.50 11.00 2.56
C THR A 70 -9.09 10.76 2.02
N ILE A 71 -8.95 10.70 0.70
CA ILE A 71 -7.65 10.63 0.03
C ILE A 71 -7.50 11.93 -0.77
N ASP A 72 -6.49 12.72 -0.40
CA ASP A 72 -6.15 13.96 -1.07
C ASP A 72 -4.75 13.86 -1.73
N PRO A 73 -4.46 14.69 -2.74
CA PRO A 73 -3.12 14.76 -3.33
C PRO A 73 -2.08 15.14 -2.28
N GLY A 74 -0.96 14.42 -2.27
CA GLY A 74 0.10 14.55 -1.28
C GLY A 74 0.00 13.56 -0.11
N ASP A 75 -1.12 12.83 0.03
CA ASP A 75 -1.25 11.80 1.07
C ASP A 75 -0.34 10.60 0.80
N LEU A 76 0.22 10.08 1.89
CA LEU A 76 0.93 8.81 1.94
C LEU A 76 -0.04 7.71 2.36
N VAL A 77 -0.28 6.75 1.46
CA VAL A 77 -1.19 5.63 1.73
C VAL A 77 -0.44 4.30 1.73
N LEU A 78 -0.85 3.41 2.63
CA LEU A 78 -0.37 2.03 2.65
C LEU A 78 -1.23 1.17 1.72
N VAL A 79 -0.57 0.43 0.83
CA VAL A 79 -1.21 -0.42 -0.17
C VAL A 79 -1.14 -1.85 0.31
N VAL A 80 -2.31 -2.45 0.54
CA VAL A 80 -2.45 -3.86 0.92
C VAL A 80 -2.59 -4.71 -0.34
N ALA A 81 -1.90 -5.84 -0.39
CA ALA A 81 -1.99 -6.79 -1.48
C ALA A 81 -3.38 -7.42 -1.54
N VAL A 82 -3.91 -7.53 -2.75
CA VAL A 82 -5.15 -8.25 -3.04
C VAL A 82 -4.76 -9.58 -3.65
N HIS A 83 -5.16 -10.68 -3.03
CA HIS A 83 -4.84 -12.04 -3.48
C HIS A 83 -6.02 -12.68 -4.21
N SER A 84 -7.25 -12.27 -3.86
CA SER A 84 -8.47 -12.85 -4.40
C SER A 84 -9.60 -11.84 -4.52
N LYS A 85 -10.63 -12.22 -5.29
CA LYS A 85 -11.90 -11.47 -5.39
C LYS A 85 -12.56 -11.26 -4.02
N ALA A 86 -12.37 -12.18 -3.08
CA ALA A 86 -13.02 -12.15 -1.78
C ALA A 86 -12.47 -11.05 -0.86
N ASP A 87 -11.23 -10.61 -1.11
CA ASP A 87 -10.54 -9.56 -0.35
C ASP A 87 -11.08 -8.16 -0.67
N ILE A 88 -11.86 -8.04 -1.75
CA ILE A 88 -12.42 -6.78 -2.23
C ILE A 88 -13.90 -6.73 -1.87
N VAL A 89 -14.32 -5.59 -1.32
CA VAL A 89 -15.71 -5.23 -1.11
C VAL A 89 -16.07 -4.09 -2.06
N THR A 90 -16.98 -4.34 -2.99
CA THR A 90 -17.45 -3.30 -3.91
C THR A 90 -18.44 -2.36 -3.23
N TYR A 91 -18.61 -1.16 -3.79
CA TYR A 91 -19.59 -0.18 -3.35
C TYR A 91 -21.00 -0.78 -3.27
N LYS A 92 -21.39 -1.58 -4.28
CA LYS A 92 -22.71 -2.19 -4.34
C LYS A 92 -22.91 -3.22 -3.22
N GLU A 93 -21.95 -4.13 -3.02
CA GLU A 93 -21.99 -5.13 -1.93
C GLU A 93 -22.07 -4.42 -0.56
N ALA A 94 -21.28 -3.37 -0.37
CA ALA A 94 -21.28 -2.63 0.89
C ALA A 94 -22.57 -1.85 1.14
N LYS A 95 -23.11 -1.19 0.11
CA LYS A 95 -24.34 -0.40 0.22
C LYS A 95 -25.59 -1.27 0.40
N ASN A 96 -25.59 -2.47 -0.16
CA ASN A 96 -26.67 -3.44 0.01
C ASN A 96 -26.66 -4.11 1.40
N GLY A 97 -25.64 -3.86 2.21
CA GLY A 97 -25.51 -4.46 3.54
C GLY A 97 -24.98 -5.90 3.51
N GLU A 98 -24.46 -6.37 2.37
CA GLU A 98 -23.88 -7.72 2.24
C GLU A 98 -22.55 -7.82 3.00
N LYS A 99 -21.78 -6.73 3.01
CA LYS A 99 -20.54 -6.59 3.78
C LYS A 99 -20.43 -5.17 4.35
N THR A 100 -19.95 -5.00 5.57
CA THR A 100 -19.70 -3.66 6.12
C THR A 100 -18.34 -3.16 5.69
N CYS A 101 -18.29 -2.26 4.69
CA CYS A 101 -17.06 -1.54 4.34
C CYS A 101 -17.39 -0.06 4.07
N PHE A 102 -16.85 0.84 4.89
CA PHE A 102 -16.95 2.29 4.71
C PHE A 102 -15.56 2.89 4.89
N THR A 103 -14.88 3.15 3.78
CA THR A 103 -13.51 3.65 3.74
C THR A 103 -13.44 4.89 2.87
N TYR A 104 -12.55 5.83 3.21
CA TYR A 104 -12.31 7.02 2.41
C TYR A 104 -13.59 7.84 2.11
N GLY A 105 -14.48 7.93 3.09
CA GLY A 105 -15.71 8.74 3.04
C GLY A 105 -16.90 8.12 2.31
N ASN A 106 -16.81 6.85 1.86
CA ASN A 106 -17.91 6.18 1.16
C ASN A 106 -17.86 4.64 1.30
N TYR A 107 -18.88 3.95 0.77
CA TYR A 107 -19.00 2.49 0.84
C TYR A 107 -18.03 1.74 -0.11
N GLY A 108 -17.53 0.59 0.33
CA GLY A 108 -16.62 -0.28 -0.43
C GLY A 108 -15.16 0.14 -0.37
N ASP A 109 -14.31 -0.64 -1.04
CA ASP A 109 -12.86 -0.46 -1.06
C ASP A 109 -12.39 0.45 -2.19
N VAL A 110 -11.21 1.04 -1.98
CA VAL A 110 -10.47 1.81 -2.98
C VAL A 110 -9.29 0.96 -3.44
N LEU A 111 -9.22 0.73 -4.74
CA LEU A 111 -8.21 -0.12 -5.37
C LEU A 111 -7.21 0.73 -6.14
N ILE A 112 -5.96 0.28 -6.11
CA ILE A 112 -4.91 0.75 -7.00
C ILE A 112 -4.68 -0.35 -8.02
N TYR A 113 -4.87 -0.03 -9.30
CA TYR A 113 -4.69 -0.98 -10.40
C TYR A 113 -4.00 -0.32 -11.58
N ARG A 114 -3.44 -1.14 -12.47
CA ARG A 114 -2.92 -0.66 -13.75
C ARG A 114 -3.91 -1.06 -14.85
N PRO A 115 -4.25 -0.16 -15.77
CA PRO A 115 -5.18 -0.47 -16.84
C PRO A 115 -4.55 -1.52 -17.77
N ASP A 116 -5.28 -2.61 -18.02
CA ASP A 116 -4.94 -3.59 -19.05
C ASP A 116 -5.20 -2.96 -20.42
N THR A 117 -4.13 -2.79 -21.20
CA THR A 117 -4.22 -2.21 -22.54
C THR A 117 -4.27 -3.23 -23.66
N ASN A 118 -3.89 -4.48 -23.38
CA ASN A 118 -3.85 -5.56 -24.36
C ASN A 118 -5.15 -6.38 -24.36
N GLY A 119 -5.97 -6.22 -23.31
CA GLY A 119 -7.27 -6.89 -23.14
C GLY A 119 -7.13 -8.39 -22.93
N ASP A 120 -5.93 -8.87 -22.60
CA ASP A 120 -5.63 -10.28 -22.36
C ASP A 120 -5.81 -10.67 -20.89
N GLY A 121 -6.22 -9.72 -20.03
CA GLY A 121 -6.40 -9.93 -18.60
C GLY A 121 -5.10 -10.19 -17.84
N SER A 122 -3.95 -9.99 -18.50
CA SER A 122 -2.62 -10.20 -17.97
C SER A 122 -1.97 -8.84 -17.73
N ILE A 123 -1.25 -8.69 -16.62
CA ILE A 123 -0.23 -7.63 -16.56
C ILE A 123 0.91 -8.10 -17.45
N SER A 124 0.95 -7.64 -18.70
CA SER A 124 2.07 -7.92 -19.59
C SER A 124 3.28 -7.17 -19.07
N ASP A 125 4.37 -7.93 -18.86
CA ASP A 125 5.48 -7.61 -17.97
C ASP A 125 6.27 -6.34 -18.35
N TYR A 126 6.06 -5.80 -19.55
CA TYR A 126 6.72 -4.60 -20.07
C TYR A 126 5.77 -3.43 -20.37
N ILE A 127 4.58 -3.65 -20.91
CA ILE A 127 3.70 -2.55 -21.34
C ILE A 127 2.86 -2.04 -20.18
N ASP A 128 2.32 -2.94 -19.36
CA ASP A 128 1.37 -2.55 -18.32
C ASP A 128 2.08 -2.17 -17.01
N LYS A 129 3.33 -2.60 -16.77
CA LYS A 129 4.10 -2.24 -15.56
C LYS A 129 4.48 -0.76 -15.48
N ASP A 130 4.86 -0.16 -16.61
CA ASP A 130 5.31 1.23 -16.69
C ASP A 130 4.15 2.24 -16.73
N ARG A 131 2.91 1.76 -16.71
CA ARG A 131 1.73 2.62 -16.68
C ARG A 131 1.55 3.24 -15.31
N THR A 132 1.14 4.51 -15.32
CA THR A 132 0.70 5.22 -14.13
C THR A 132 -0.44 4.43 -13.47
N PRO A 133 -0.27 3.99 -12.22
CA PRO A 133 -1.32 3.30 -11.50
C PRO A 133 -2.49 4.24 -11.27
N ILE A 134 -3.68 3.68 -11.32
CA ILE A 134 -4.95 4.39 -11.17
C ILE A 134 -5.55 4.00 -9.83
N ILE A 135 -6.02 4.99 -9.08
CA ILE A 135 -6.71 4.80 -7.80
C ILE A 135 -8.19 5.15 -7.95
N HIS A 136 -9.07 4.16 -7.76
CA HIS A 136 -10.52 4.37 -7.79
C HIS A 136 -11.26 3.36 -6.90
N ARG A 137 -12.49 3.74 -6.53
CA ARG A 137 -13.40 2.88 -5.76
C ARG A 137 -13.90 1.71 -6.61
N ALA A 138 -13.90 0.52 -6.03
CA ALA A 138 -14.48 -0.66 -6.65
C ALA A 138 -16.01 -0.54 -6.65
N MET A 139 -16.64 -0.51 -7.84
CA MET A 139 -18.08 -0.23 -7.93
C MET A 139 -18.94 -1.49 -7.94
N CYS A 140 -18.63 -2.43 -8.84
CA CYS A 140 -19.31 -3.72 -8.97
C CYS A 140 -18.45 -4.70 -9.79
N TRP A 141 -18.81 -5.98 -9.74
CA TRP A 141 -18.27 -7.01 -10.63
C TRP A 141 -19.04 -7.03 -11.95
N ILE A 142 -18.33 -7.12 -13.06
CA ILE A 142 -18.90 -7.25 -14.40
C ILE A 142 -18.39 -8.56 -15.00
N GLU A 143 -19.31 -9.43 -15.40
CA GLU A 143 -19.01 -10.66 -16.12
C GLU A 143 -19.44 -10.47 -17.58
N TYR A 144 -18.44 -10.49 -18.49
CA TYR A 144 -18.70 -10.36 -19.92
C TYR A 144 -19.09 -11.72 -20.50
N ASN A 145 -20.34 -11.83 -20.96
CA ASN A 145 -20.80 -13.00 -21.70
C ASN A 145 -20.52 -12.83 -23.20
N LYS A 146 -19.68 -13.71 -23.76
CA LYS A 146 -19.29 -13.69 -25.19
C LYS A 146 -20.38 -14.24 -26.11
N ASP A 147 -21.37 -14.95 -25.57
CA ASP A 147 -22.33 -15.74 -26.33
C ASP A 147 -23.61 -14.97 -26.72
N THR A 148 -23.79 -13.76 -26.19
CA THR A 148 -25.00 -12.91 -26.42
C THR A 148 -24.78 -11.76 -27.42
N LYS A 149 -24.04 -11.99 -28.52
CA LYS A 149 -23.95 -11.01 -29.62
C LYS A 149 -25.16 -11.05 -30.55
#